data_AF-A0A945Z1Z8-F1
#
_entry.id   AF-A0A945Z1Z8-F1
#
_cell.length_a   1.000
_cell.length_b   1.000
_cell.length_c   1.000
_cell.angle_alpha   90.00
_cell.angle_beta   90.00
_cell.angle_gamma   90.00
#
_symmetry.space_group_name_H-M   'P 1'
#
loop_
_entity.id
_entity.type
_entity.pdbx_description
1 polymer ?
#
loop_
_entity_poly.entity_id
_entity_poly.type
_entity_poly.pdbx_seq_one_letter_code
_entity_poly.pdbx_strand_id
1 'polypeptide(L)'
;MQINCSERNVEELKLDPITILHIPHSSTRIPREERGDIHLSDEALKVELLRMTDWYTDELFKLPDNIAIPVVFPVSRLVVDPERFEDDAQETSSRWGMGVIYTKTSQGHRLRDTPTPQERRRLLDSYYRPHHAQLAACVKNRLKRHNKALVVDCHSFPSMPQPYEENQNAIRPDICIGTDDFPTPNWILKQLLEAFEAEGFICAI
;
A
#
# COMPACT_ATOMS: atom_id res chain seq x y z
N MET A 1 20.84 -37.34 44.60
CA MET A 1 19.76 -36.75 43.78
C MET A 1 19.68 -35.27 44.10
N GLN A 2 20.28 -34.43 43.27
CA GLN A 2 20.01 -33.00 43.18
C GLN A 2 20.72 -32.52 41.91
N ILE A 3 19.97 -32.42 40.82
CA ILE A 3 20.41 -31.75 39.60
C ILE A 3 19.96 -30.31 39.80
N ASN A 4 20.92 -29.41 40.03
CA ASN A 4 20.68 -27.97 40.00
C ASN A 4 20.32 -27.59 38.57
N CYS A 5 19.03 -27.33 38.33
CA CYS A 5 18.58 -26.65 37.13
C CYS A 5 18.87 -25.16 37.35
N SER A 6 20.06 -24.71 36.93
CA SER A 6 20.33 -23.27 36.87
C SER A 6 19.36 -22.67 35.86
N GLU A 7 18.54 -21.74 36.35
CA GLU A 7 17.62 -20.91 35.58
C GLU A 7 18.35 -20.38 34.34
N ARG A 8 18.05 -20.97 33.19
CA ARG A 8 18.37 -20.35 31.92
C ARG A 8 17.49 -19.12 31.86
N ASN A 9 18.10 -17.95 32.06
CA ASN A 9 17.58 -16.68 31.60
C ASN A 9 17.33 -16.82 30.09
N VAL A 10 16.12 -17.25 29.73
CA VAL A 10 15.60 -17.08 28.39
C VAL A 10 15.23 -15.60 28.32
N GLU A 11 16.21 -14.75 28.02
CA GLU A 11 15.87 -13.50 27.35
C GLU A 11 15.04 -13.93 26.14
N GLU A 12 13.75 -13.61 26.13
CA GLU A 12 12.92 -13.74 24.94
C GLU A 12 13.73 -13.15 23.78
N LEU A 13 14.14 -14.02 22.86
CA LEU A 13 14.72 -13.61 21.58
C LEU A 13 13.68 -12.69 20.94
N LYS A 14 13.85 -11.39 21.11
CA LYS A 14 13.08 -10.39 20.37
C LYS A 14 13.44 -10.62 18.91
N LEU A 15 12.56 -11.34 18.22
CA LEU A 15 12.63 -11.53 16.78
C LEU A 15 12.75 -10.14 16.15
N ASP A 16 13.81 -9.99 15.35
CA ASP A 16 14.06 -8.78 14.61
C ASP A 16 13.56 -9.02 13.18
N PRO A 17 12.44 -8.39 12.79
CA PRO A 17 11.67 -8.81 11.63
C PRO A 17 12.40 -8.52 10.31
N ILE A 18 12.34 -9.43 9.35
CA ILE A 18 12.81 -9.17 7.98
C ILE A 18 11.72 -8.52 7.11
N THR A 19 10.47 -8.61 7.57
CA THR A 19 9.26 -8.25 6.83
C THR A 19 8.88 -6.80 7.07
N ILE A 20 8.52 -6.11 5.99
CA ILE A 20 7.97 -4.77 5.96
C ILE A 20 6.60 -4.86 5.32
N LEU A 21 5.60 -4.29 5.99
CA LEU A 21 4.24 -4.18 5.47
C LEU A 21 4.04 -2.76 5.00
N HIS A 22 3.97 -2.55 3.69
CA HIS A 22 3.68 -1.26 3.10
C HIS A 22 2.17 -1.15 2.97
N ILE A 23 1.56 -0.17 3.65
CA ILE A 23 0.11 0.06 3.64
C ILE A 23 -0.13 1.45 3.02
N PRO A 24 -0.23 1.54 1.70
CA PRO A 24 -0.23 2.82 1.00
C PRO A 24 -1.56 3.57 1.04
N HIS A 25 -2.68 2.88 1.30
CA HIS A 25 -3.99 3.43 0.94
C HIS A 25 -5.11 3.27 1.97
N SER A 26 -4.78 2.95 3.23
CA SER A 26 -5.76 2.82 4.31
C SER A 26 -6.32 4.17 4.81
N SER A 27 -5.58 5.26 4.62
CA SER A 27 -5.96 6.57 5.16
C SER A 27 -7.09 7.23 4.36
N THR A 28 -8.05 7.81 5.08
CA THR A 28 -9.11 8.68 4.53
C THR A 28 -8.82 10.17 4.71
N ARG A 29 -7.69 10.49 5.34
CA ARG A 29 -7.38 11.86 5.75
C ARG A 29 -7.05 12.74 4.54
N ILE A 30 -7.83 13.81 4.39
CA ILE A 30 -7.52 14.96 3.54
C ILE A 30 -7.05 16.11 4.44
N PRO A 31 -5.78 16.55 4.39
CA PRO A 31 -5.33 17.72 5.14
C PRO A 31 -6.11 18.98 4.76
N ARG A 32 -6.30 19.91 5.70
CA ARG A 32 -7.17 21.08 5.49
C ARG A 32 -6.64 21.99 4.39
N GLU A 33 -5.33 22.11 4.33
CA GLU A 33 -4.58 22.84 3.30
C GLU A 33 -4.78 22.27 1.90
N GLU A 34 -5.09 20.98 1.76
CA GLU A 34 -5.32 20.31 0.46
C GLU A 34 -6.80 20.22 0.09
N ARG A 35 -7.71 20.41 1.05
CA ARG A 35 -9.15 20.30 0.82
C ARG A 35 -9.65 21.31 -0.22
N GLY A 36 -9.05 22.49 -0.27
CA GLY A 36 -9.40 23.56 -1.20
C GLY A 36 -9.24 23.18 -2.68
N ASP A 37 -8.28 22.31 -2.98
CA ASP A 37 -7.98 21.87 -4.35
C ASP A 37 -8.91 20.74 -4.80
N ILE A 38 -9.67 20.12 -3.88
CA ILE A 38 -10.64 19.06 -4.21
C ILE A 38 -12.01 19.68 -4.50
N HIS A 39 -12.43 19.62 -5.77
CA HIS A 39 -13.65 20.27 -6.26
C HIS A 39 -14.93 19.45 -6.06
N LEU A 40 -14.87 18.38 -5.26
CA LEU A 40 -16.05 17.62 -4.86
C LEU A 40 -16.77 18.31 -3.69
N SER A 41 -18.11 18.19 -3.66
CA SER A 41 -18.85 18.46 -2.42
C SER A 41 -18.42 17.47 -1.33
N ASP A 42 -18.75 17.75 -0.07
CA ASP A 42 -18.39 16.84 1.02
C ASP A 42 -19.08 15.48 0.88
N GLU A 43 -20.31 15.43 0.38
CA GLU A 43 -21.01 14.18 0.08
C GLU A 43 -20.33 13.40 -1.04
N ALA A 44 -19.98 14.07 -2.14
CA ALA A 44 -19.29 13.43 -3.26
C ALA A 44 -17.89 12.95 -2.87
N LEU A 45 -17.16 13.71 -2.05
CA LEU A 45 -15.85 13.31 -1.53
C LEU A 45 -15.96 12.07 -0.63
N LYS A 46 -16.98 11.98 0.23
CA LYS A 46 -17.22 10.77 1.04
C LYS A 46 -17.44 9.54 0.16
N VAL A 47 -18.23 9.67 -0.90
CA VAL A 47 -18.47 8.58 -1.85
C VAL A 47 -17.19 8.18 -2.57
N GLU A 48 -16.37 9.14 -2.97
CA GLU A 48 -15.10 8.84 -3.65
C GLU A 48 -14.08 8.20 -2.69
N LEU A 49 -13.99 8.66 -1.45
CA LEU A 49 -13.17 8.02 -0.40
C LEU A 49 -13.62 6.57 -0.16
N LEU A 50 -14.93 6.31 -0.11
CA LEU A 50 -15.45 4.94 0.01
C LEU A 50 -14.98 4.02 -1.12
N ARG A 51 -14.85 4.54 -2.35
CA ARG A 51 -14.40 3.76 -3.51
C ARG A 51 -12.88 3.57 -3.57
N MET A 52 -12.12 4.59 -3.15
CA MET A 52 -10.68 4.65 -3.40
C MET A 52 -9.81 4.31 -2.18
N THR A 53 -10.39 4.15 -0.99
CA THR A 53 -9.64 3.72 0.19
C THR A 53 -9.59 2.20 0.26
N ASP A 54 -8.40 1.67 0.56
CA ASP A 54 -8.23 0.24 0.86
C ASP A 54 -8.58 0.02 2.33
N TRP A 55 -9.89 -0.07 2.59
CA TRP A 55 -10.45 -0.04 3.93
C TRP A 55 -9.89 -1.13 4.82
N TYR A 56 -9.51 -0.73 6.03
CA TYR A 56 -9.04 -1.61 7.10
C TYR A 56 -7.79 -2.43 6.78
N THR A 57 -7.02 -2.10 5.73
CA THR A 57 -5.77 -2.81 5.44
C THR A 57 -4.72 -2.61 6.55
N ASP A 58 -4.73 -1.48 7.25
CA ASP A 58 -3.91 -1.24 8.43
C ASP A 58 -4.31 -2.09 9.64
N GLU A 59 -5.56 -2.53 9.72
CA GLU A 59 -6.04 -3.47 10.73
C GLU A 59 -5.83 -4.93 10.30
N LEU A 60 -6.17 -5.26 9.05
CA LEU A 60 -6.09 -6.59 8.48
C LEU A 60 -4.66 -7.13 8.46
N PHE A 61 -3.70 -6.28 8.08
CA PHE A 61 -2.28 -6.65 8.02
C PHE A 61 -1.55 -6.37 9.35
N LYS A 62 -2.27 -6.06 10.44
CA LYS A 62 -1.63 -5.77 11.72
C LYS A 62 -0.98 -7.02 12.31
N LEU A 63 0.35 -7.05 12.29
CA LEU A 63 1.17 -8.08 12.93
C LEU A 63 1.94 -7.50 14.13
N PRO A 64 2.38 -8.34 15.08
CA PRO A 64 3.27 -7.90 16.15
C PRO A 64 4.59 -7.29 15.62
N ASP A 65 5.13 -6.28 16.32
CA ASP A 65 6.35 -5.54 15.90
C ASP A 65 7.60 -6.42 15.77
N ASN A 66 7.62 -7.59 16.42
CA ASN A 66 8.71 -8.57 16.30
C ASN A 66 8.57 -9.48 15.06
N ILE A 67 7.46 -9.39 14.32
CA ILE A 67 7.16 -10.17 13.10
C ILE A 67 7.26 -9.31 11.85
N ALA A 68 6.74 -8.08 11.88
CA ALA A 68 6.81 -7.17 10.74
C ALA A 68 6.83 -5.70 11.15
N ILE A 69 7.37 -4.85 10.27
CA ILE A 69 7.42 -3.39 10.44
C ILE A 69 6.39 -2.74 9.49
N PRO A 70 5.35 -2.07 10.01
CA PRO A 70 4.40 -1.36 9.15
C PRO A 70 4.97 -0.01 8.68
N VAL A 71 4.74 0.32 7.41
CA VAL A 71 4.97 1.63 6.81
C VAL A 71 3.65 2.09 6.20
N VAL A 72 2.94 2.96 6.93
CA VAL A 72 1.58 3.38 6.59
C VAL A 72 1.58 4.80 6.02
N PHE A 73 0.97 4.99 4.86
CA PHE A 73 0.87 6.31 4.25
C PHE A 73 -0.13 7.20 5.02
N PRO A 74 0.22 8.46 5.36
CA PRO A 74 -0.54 9.22 6.36
C PRO A 74 -1.80 9.92 5.82
N VAL A 75 -1.97 10.01 4.51
CA VAL A 75 -3.07 10.74 3.85
C VAL A 75 -3.77 9.87 2.82
N SER A 76 -4.97 10.25 2.41
CA SER A 76 -5.68 9.54 1.34
C SER A 76 -4.93 9.64 0.02
N ARG A 77 -4.99 8.57 -0.78
CA ARG A 77 -4.49 8.56 -2.16
C ARG A 77 -5.10 9.63 -3.05
N LEU A 78 -6.28 10.15 -2.68
CA LEU A 78 -6.89 11.29 -3.37
C LEU A 78 -6.05 12.56 -3.23
N VAL A 79 -5.22 12.72 -2.20
CA VAL A 79 -4.28 13.85 -2.08
C VAL A 79 -3.10 13.63 -3.03
N VAL A 80 -2.41 12.51 -2.84
CA VAL A 80 -1.27 12.00 -3.60
C VAL A 80 -1.31 10.48 -3.49
N ASP A 81 -1.11 9.77 -4.60
CA ASP A 81 -1.05 8.31 -4.61
C ASP A 81 0.42 7.83 -4.54
N PRO A 82 0.86 7.16 -3.45
CA PRO A 82 2.24 6.70 -3.33
C PRO A 82 2.56 5.52 -4.26
N GLU A 83 1.55 4.84 -4.84
CA GLU A 83 1.69 3.68 -5.75
C GLU A 83 1.59 4.07 -7.23
N ARG A 84 2.05 5.27 -7.55
CA ARG A 84 2.12 5.82 -8.91
C ARG A 84 3.50 6.42 -9.11
N PHE A 85 4.05 6.28 -10.32
CA PHE A 85 5.33 6.89 -10.61
C PHE A 85 5.27 8.42 -10.50
N GLU A 86 6.33 9.02 -9.95
CA GLU A 86 6.46 10.47 -9.86
C GLU A 86 6.48 11.14 -11.23
N ASP A 87 6.90 10.42 -12.28
CA ASP A 87 6.86 10.87 -13.66
C ASP A 87 5.59 10.34 -14.35
N ASP A 88 4.65 11.23 -14.65
CA ASP A 88 3.39 10.87 -15.30
C ASP A 88 3.60 10.24 -16.69
N ALA A 89 4.74 10.50 -17.35
CA ALA A 89 5.06 9.87 -18.63
C ALA A 89 5.36 8.36 -18.50
N GLN A 90 5.74 7.91 -17.31
CA GLN A 90 5.98 6.50 -16.97
C GLN A 90 4.73 5.84 -16.35
N GLU A 91 3.73 6.63 -15.98
CA GLU A 91 2.51 6.16 -15.34
C GLU A 91 1.33 6.13 -16.32
N THR A 92 1.01 4.94 -16.82
CA THR A 92 -0.08 4.76 -17.80
C THR A 92 -1.44 5.24 -17.28
N SER A 93 -1.68 5.16 -15.96
CA SER A 93 -2.92 5.62 -15.31
C SER A 93 -3.10 7.14 -15.39
N SER A 94 -2.00 7.89 -15.62
CA SER A 94 -2.04 9.35 -15.79
C SER A 94 -2.92 9.78 -16.97
N ARG A 95 -3.03 8.96 -18.02
CA ARG A 95 -3.91 9.23 -19.18
C ARG A 95 -5.39 9.31 -18.78
N TRP A 96 -5.77 8.63 -17.70
CA TRP A 96 -7.10 8.63 -17.11
C TRP A 96 -7.27 9.67 -16.00
N GLY A 97 -6.26 10.52 -15.77
CA GLY A 97 -6.27 11.48 -14.68
C GLY A 97 -6.04 10.86 -13.30
N MET A 98 -5.46 9.65 -13.25
CA MET A 98 -5.17 8.90 -12.02
C MET A 98 -3.67 8.57 -11.89
N GLY A 99 -2.82 9.58 -12.13
CA GLY A 99 -1.36 9.52 -11.91
C GLY A 99 -0.99 9.75 -10.44
N VAL A 100 0.24 10.16 -10.11
CA VAL A 100 0.65 10.42 -8.71
C VAL A 100 -0.18 11.49 -8.00
N ILE A 101 -0.78 12.41 -8.78
CA ILE A 101 -1.79 13.36 -8.29
C ILE A 101 -3.01 13.23 -9.19
N TYR A 102 -4.12 12.78 -8.63
CA TYR A 102 -5.35 12.57 -9.39
C TYR A 102 -5.97 13.90 -9.81
N THR A 103 -6.36 14.01 -11.07
CA THR A 103 -7.19 15.10 -11.61
C THR A 103 -8.63 14.65 -11.87
N LYS A 104 -8.86 13.33 -11.92
CA LYS A 104 -10.18 12.71 -12.08
C LYS A 104 -10.47 11.73 -10.95
N THR A 105 -11.76 11.56 -10.69
CA THR A 105 -12.32 10.54 -9.79
C THR A 105 -12.29 9.15 -10.44
N SER A 106 -12.56 8.13 -9.63
CA SER A 106 -12.82 6.73 -10.05
C SER A 106 -13.87 6.60 -11.16
N GLN A 107 -14.77 7.58 -11.28
CA GLN A 107 -15.83 7.62 -12.30
C GLN A 107 -15.50 8.55 -13.48
N GLY A 108 -14.29 9.10 -13.53
CA GLY A 108 -13.84 9.99 -14.61
C GLY A 108 -14.31 11.45 -14.49
N HIS A 109 -15.09 11.80 -13.47
CA HIS A 109 -15.44 13.20 -13.19
C HIS A 109 -14.22 13.99 -12.70
N ARG A 110 -14.22 15.32 -12.90
CA ARG A 110 -13.15 16.22 -12.43
C ARG A 110 -13.06 16.20 -10.90
N LEU A 111 -11.90 15.83 -10.37
CA LEU A 111 -11.57 15.86 -8.94
C LEU A 111 -10.93 17.19 -8.55
N ARG A 112 -9.98 17.67 -9.38
CA ARG A 112 -9.24 18.93 -9.22
C ARG A 112 -8.73 19.41 -10.57
N ASP A 113 -8.18 20.61 -10.62
CA ASP A 113 -7.41 21.05 -11.78
C ASP A 113 -6.05 20.36 -11.87
N THR A 114 -5.47 20.37 -13.07
CA THR A 114 -4.09 19.95 -13.26
C THR A 114 -3.17 20.85 -12.42
N PRO A 115 -2.42 20.30 -11.45
CA PRO A 115 -1.55 21.10 -10.61
C PRO A 115 -0.48 21.81 -11.45
N THR A 116 -0.16 23.04 -11.08
CA THR A 116 1.03 23.72 -11.58
C THR A 116 2.30 22.96 -11.16
N PRO A 117 3.45 23.17 -11.83
CA PRO A 117 4.71 22.56 -11.42
C PRO A 117 5.10 22.85 -9.96
N GLN A 118 4.72 24.02 -9.43
CA GLN A 118 4.99 24.41 -8.05
C GLN A 118 4.10 23.64 -7.05
N GLU A 119 2.80 23.54 -7.32
CA GLU A 119 1.86 22.77 -6.49
C GLU A 119 2.20 21.29 -6.49
N ARG A 120 2.49 20.72 -7.68
CA ARG A 120 2.95 19.33 -7.81
C ARG A 120 4.18 19.07 -6.94
N ARG A 121 5.20 19.94 -7.05
CA ARG A 121 6.42 19.80 -6.25
C ARG A 121 6.10 19.83 -4.75
N ARG A 122 5.27 20.79 -4.31
CA ARG A 122 4.86 20.93 -2.90
C ARG A 122 4.19 19.67 -2.37
N LEU A 123 3.24 19.11 -3.13
CA LEU A 123 2.53 17.87 -2.76
C LEU A 123 3.48 16.68 -2.65
N LEU A 124 4.37 16.51 -3.63
CA LEU A 124 5.37 15.43 -3.63
C LEU A 124 6.38 15.55 -2.47
N ASP A 125 6.86 16.76 -2.20
CA ASP A 125 7.78 17.03 -1.09
C ASP A 125 7.12 16.87 0.29
N SER A 126 5.81 17.11 0.39
CA SER A 126 5.08 17.04 1.66
C SER A 126 4.66 15.61 2.02
N TYR A 127 4.32 14.77 1.04
CA TYR A 127 3.69 13.47 1.30
C TYR A 127 4.42 12.31 0.60
N TYR A 128 4.66 12.39 -0.71
CA TYR A 128 5.20 11.28 -1.51
C TYR A 128 6.64 10.91 -1.11
N ARG A 129 7.56 11.87 -1.26
CA ARG A 129 9.01 11.63 -1.08
C ARG A 129 9.37 11.26 0.36
N PRO A 130 8.76 11.88 1.41
CA PRO A 130 8.98 11.44 2.78
C PRO A 130 8.54 9.99 3.04
N HIS A 131 7.39 9.56 2.51
CA HIS A 131 6.90 8.18 2.64
C HIS A 131 7.85 7.19 1.98
N HIS A 132 8.23 7.44 0.73
CA HIS A 132 9.18 6.61 0.00
C HIS A 132 10.58 6.59 0.66
N ALA A 133 11.01 7.71 1.25
CA ALA A 133 12.25 7.75 2.02
C ALA A 133 12.17 6.89 3.30
N GLN A 134 11.03 6.88 3.99
CA GLN A 134 10.79 6.01 5.14
C GLN A 134 10.81 4.53 4.73
N LEU A 135 10.08 4.16 3.68
CA LEU A 135 10.06 2.79 3.15
C LEU A 135 11.47 2.33 2.76
N ALA A 136 12.19 3.14 1.99
CA ALA A 136 13.55 2.85 1.57
C ALA A 136 14.51 2.72 2.76
N ALA A 137 14.36 3.56 3.79
CA ALA A 137 15.16 3.47 5.01
C ALA A 137 14.88 2.16 5.76
N CYS A 138 13.61 1.73 5.86
CA CYS A 138 13.23 0.44 6.44
C CYS A 138 13.87 -0.72 5.66
N VAL A 139 13.70 -0.77 4.33
CA VAL A 139 14.30 -1.81 3.47
C VAL A 139 15.81 -1.84 3.61
N LYS A 140 16.49 -0.69 3.53
CA LYS A 140 17.94 -0.58 3.69
C LYS A 140 18.41 -1.09 5.05
N ASN A 141 17.66 -0.79 6.11
CA ASN A 141 17.98 -1.25 7.46
C ASN A 141 17.85 -2.79 7.56
N ARG A 142 16.79 -3.38 7.00
CA ARG A 142 16.60 -4.84 6.96
C ARG A 142 17.70 -5.54 6.16
N LEU A 143 18.01 -5.04 4.97
CA LEU A 143 19.12 -5.54 4.14
C LEU A 143 20.46 -5.48 4.88
N LYS A 144 20.76 -4.37 5.60
CA LYS A 144 21.99 -4.24 6.37
C LYS A 144 22.11 -5.28 7.51
N ARG A 145 20.99 -5.64 8.14
CA ARG A 145 20.96 -6.53 9.32
C ARG A 145 20.84 -8.01 8.97
N HIS A 146 20.12 -8.33 7.90
CA HIS A 146 19.75 -9.72 7.57
C HIS A 146 20.22 -10.15 6.18
N ASN A 147 20.86 -9.26 5.41
CA ASN A 147 21.19 -9.46 3.99
C ASN A 147 19.97 -9.76 3.09
N LYS A 148 18.76 -9.55 3.63
CA LYS A 148 17.46 -9.82 3.01
C LYS A 148 16.41 -8.87 3.59
N ALA A 149 15.38 -8.59 2.80
CA ALA A 149 14.17 -7.90 3.22
C ALA A 149 13.00 -8.49 2.45
N LEU A 150 11.84 -8.63 3.10
CA LEU A 150 10.58 -8.97 2.44
C LEU A 150 9.67 -7.75 2.54
N VAL A 151 9.24 -7.21 1.40
CA VAL A 151 8.19 -6.18 1.36
C VAL A 151 6.92 -6.87 0.92
N VAL A 152 5.86 -6.71 1.72
CA VAL A 152 4.50 -7.08 1.34
C VAL A 152 3.74 -5.78 1.15
N ASP A 153 3.30 -5.53 -0.08
CA ASP A 153 2.49 -4.37 -0.41
C ASP A 153 1.02 -4.70 -0.19
N CYS A 154 0.41 -4.01 0.78
CA CYS A 154 -0.79 -4.45 1.46
C CYS A 154 -2.00 -3.67 0.94
N HIS A 155 -2.83 -4.35 0.15
CA HIS A 155 -3.98 -3.76 -0.52
C HIS A 155 -5.27 -4.52 -0.27
N SER A 156 -6.37 -3.86 -0.62
CA SER A 156 -7.67 -4.49 -0.88
C SER A 156 -8.19 -3.97 -2.22
N PHE A 157 -9.18 -4.64 -2.80
CA PHE A 157 -9.80 -4.19 -4.04
C PHE A 157 -11.32 -4.31 -3.95
N PRO A 158 -12.08 -3.48 -4.69
CA PRO A 158 -13.53 -3.53 -4.65
C PRO A 158 -14.05 -4.85 -5.22
N SER A 159 -15.16 -5.33 -4.66
CA SER A 159 -15.82 -6.56 -5.14
C SER A 159 -16.37 -6.44 -6.57
N MET A 160 -16.55 -5.21 -7.06
CA MET A 160 -16.98 -4.91 -8.42
C MET A 160 -15.94 -4.04 -9.13
N PRO A 161 -15.62 -4.32 -10.40
CA PRO A 161 -14.69 -3.51 -11.17
C PRO A 161 -15.18 -2.06 -11.29
N GLN A 162 -14.26 -1.12 -11.17
CA GLN A 162 -14.50 0.30 -11.41
C GLN A 162 -14.32 0.65 -12.88
N PRO A 163 -14.94 1.73 -13.40
CA PRO A 163 -14.86 2.10 -14.82
C PRO A 163 -13.45 2.40 -15.34
N TYR A 164 -12.49 2.75 -14.47
CA TYR A 164 -11.11 3.01 -14.86
C TYR A 164 -10.27 1.73 -15.02
N GLU A 165 -10.74 0.59 -14.53
CA GLU A 165 -10.03 -0.68 -14.61
C GLU A 165 -10.12 -1.27 -16.03
N GLU A 166 -9.02 -1.82 -16.54
CA GLU A 166 -9.03 -2.48 -17.86
C GLU A 166 -9.80 -3.81 -17.83
N ASN A 167 -9.72 -4.54 -16.71
CA ASN A 167 -10.45 -5.78 -16.50
C ASN A 167 -11.83 -5.50 -15.88
N GLN A 168 -12.88 -5.73 -16.65
CA GLN A 168 -14.28 -5.54 -16.24
C GLN A 168 -14.96 -6.87 -15.84
N ASN A 169 -14.20 -7.92 -15.53
CA ASN A 169 -14.77 -9.18 -15.04
C ASN A 169 -15.41 -8.98 -13.66
N ALA A 170 -16.68 -9.38 -13.54
CA ALA A 170 -17.42 -9.31 -12.29
C ALA A 170 -17.03 -10.42 -11.31
N ILE A 171 -16.46 -11.53 -11.79
CA ILE A 171 -15.91 -12.60 -10.94
C ILE A 171 -14.47 -12.21 -10.61
N ARG A 172 -14.25 -11.76 -9.37
CA ARG A 172 -12.91 -11.45 -8.85
C ARG A 172 -12.43 -12.57 -7.95
N PRO A 173 -11.11 -12.84 -7.90
CA PRO A 173 -10.54 -13.74 -6.90
C PRO A 173 -10.77 -13.15 -5.50
N ASP A 174 -10.67 -13.98 -4.48
CA ASP A 174 -10.61 -13.52 -3.08
C ASP A 174 -9.24 -12.90 -2.80
N ILE A 175 -8.17 -13.48 -3.36
CA ILE A 175 -6.78 -13.04 -3.19
C ILE A 175 -6.14 -12.82 -4.55
N CYS A 176 -5.56 -11.64 -4.75
CA CYS A 176 -4.73 -11.32 -5.91
C CYS A 176 -3.28 -11.16 -5.45
N ILE A 177 -2.34 -11.88 -6.06
CA ILE A 177 -0.92 -11.84 -5.70
C ILE A 177 -0.13 -11.18 -6.84
N GLY A 178 0.07 -9.88 -6.72
CA GLY A 178 0.96 -9.14 -7.62
C GLY A 178 2.42 -9.50 -7.36
N THR A 179 3.16 -9.80 -8.42
CA THR A 179 4.61 -10.06 -8.35
C THR A 179 5.29 -9.70 -9.67
N ASP A 180 6.57 -9.31 -9.57
CA ASP A 180 7.47 -9.21 -10.71
C ASP A 180 8.54 -10.31 -10.64
N ASP A 181 8.98 -10.81 -11.81
CA ASP A 181 10.02 -11.86 -11.93
C ASP A 181 11.35 -11.48 -11.26
N PHE A 182 11.57 -10.19 -11.02
CA PHE A 182 12.67 -9.67 -10.24
C PHE A 182 12.17 -8.47 -9.43
N PRO A 183 12.28 -8.47 -8.09
CA PRO A 183 13.13 -9.29 -7.23
C PRO A 183 12.44 -10.47 -6.50
N THR A 184 11.24 -10.92 -6.91
CA THR A 184 10.47 -11.92 -6.13
C THR A 184 10.79 -13.36 -6.56
N PRO A 185 11.35 -14.22 -5.69
CA PRO A 185 11.58 -15.62 -6.03
C PRO A 185 10.26 -16.39 -6.19
N ASN A 186 10.13 -17.17 -7.26
CA ASN A 186 8.94 -17.98 -7.56
C ASN A 186 8.46 -18.90 -6.42
N TRP A 187 9.36 -19.34 -5.54
CA TRP A 187 8.98 -20.18 -4.41
C TRP A 187 8.11 -19.41 -3.40
N ILE A 188 8.26 -18.08 -3.27
CA ILE A 188 7.41 -17.27 -2.39
C ILE A 188 5.98 -17.25 -2.93
N LEU A 189 5.84 -16.94 -4.23
CA LEU A 189 4.56 -16.94 -4.93
C LEU A 189 3.83 -18.28 -4.75
N LYS A 190 4.55 -19.38 -5.00
CA LYS A 190 4.01 -20.74 -4.84
C LYS A 190 3.52 -21.00 -3.41
N GLN A 191 4.33 -20.65 -2.40
CA GLN A 191 3.96 -20.85 -1.00
C GLN A 191 2.73 -20.02 -0.60
N LEU A 192 2.59 -18.79 -1.10
CA LEU A 192 1.43 -17.94 -0.83
C LEU A 192 0.17 -18.53 -1.46
N LEU A 193 0.22 -18.93 -2.73
CA LEU A 193 -0.90 -19.57 -3.42
C LEU A 193 -1.35 -20.84 -2.69
N GLU A 194 -0.42 -21.74 -2.39
CA GLU A 194 -0.72 -22.99 -1.68
C GLU A 194 -1.33 -22.72 -0.30
N ALA A 195 -0.84 -21.72 0.43
CA ALA A 195 -1.38 -21.37 1.74
C ALA A 195 -2.81 -20.83 1.67
N PHE A 196 -3.11 -19.93 0.73
CA PHE A 196 -4.46 -19.36 0.60
C PHE A 196 -5.46 -20.38 0.02
N GLU A 197 -5.06 -21.16 -0.98
CA GLU A 197 -5.92 -22.21 -1.55
C GLU A 197 -6.23 -23.32 -0.55
N ALA A 198 -5.28 -23.67 0.34
CA ALA A 198 -5.52 -24.62 1.42
C ALA A 198 -6.57 -24.15 2.43
N GLU A 199 -6.71 -22.84 2.60
CA GLU A 199 -7.77 -22.21 3.42
C GLU A 199 -9.07 -21.98 2.63
N GLY A 200 -9.12 -22.38 1.35
CA GLY A 200 -10.31 -22.34 0.50
C GLY A 200 -10.52 -21.04 -0.28
N PHE A 201 -9.53 -20.14 -0.31
CA PHE A 201 -9.62 -18.90 -1.10
C PHE A 201 -9.37 -19.14 -2.59
N ILE A 202 -10.12 -18.42 -3.44
CA ILE A 202 -9.87 -18.36 -4.87
C ILE A 202 -8.75 -17.35 -5.12
N CYS A 203 -7.63 -17.80 -5.69
CA CYS A 203 -6.46 -16.95 -5.94
C CYS A 203 -6.29 -16.60 -7.42
N ALA A 204 -5.69 -15.45 -7.70
CA ALA A 204 -5.14 -15.09 -9.01
C ALA A 204 -3.77 -14.41 -8.86
N ILE A 205 -3.03 -14.35 -9.96
CA ILE A 205 -1.72 -13.70 -10.10
C ILE A 205 -1.89 -12.55 -11.09
#